data_AF-A0A2P5WF91-F1
#
_entry.id   AF-A0A2P5WF91-F1
#
_cell.length_a   1.000
_cell.length_b   1.000
_cell.length_c   1.000
_cell.angle_alpha   90.00
_cell.angle_beta   90.00
_cell.angle_gamma   90.00
#
_symmetry.space_group_name_H-M   'P 1'
#
loop_
_entity.id
_entity.type
_entity.pdbx_description
1 polymer ?
#
loop_
_entity_poly.entity_id
_entity_poly.type
_entity_poly.pdbx_seq_one_letter_code
_entity_poly.pdbx_strand_id
1 'polypeptide(L)'
;MLRYQWEDAVRFWNQRKERYYDRKRVVTSNKQKQKFTHTAGSRSFASVAEAEEVSSGQKVGRLQLFEITHRKKDGSPMTFEAGQIMIAQMQARTVEQIAEVERKYEELQQQLRADAATRKAVVAAREAEATSMVAE
;
A
#
# COMPACT_ATOMS: atom_id res chain seq x y z
N MET A 1 -36.43 45.80 28.87
CA MET A 1 -35.29 45.12 28.21
C MET A 1 -35.56 43.61 28.02
N LEU A 2 -36.65 43.22 27.35
CA LEU A 2 -36.99 41.79 27.14
C LEU A 2 -37.45 41.46 25.70
N ARG A 3 -37.46 42.44 24.79
CA ARG A 3 -37.98 42.24 23.43
C ARG A 3 -37.07 41.43 22.51
N TYR A 4 -35.77 41.32 22.83
CA TYR A 4 -34.79 40.62 22.00
C TYR A 4 -34.65 39.12 22.30
N GLN A 5 -35.13 38.63 23.44
CA GLN A 5 -34.91 37.21 23.81
C GLN A 5 -35.72 36.22 22.94
N TRP A 6 -36.92 36.59 22.50
CA TRP A 6 -37.76 35.69 21.70
C TRP A 6 -37.28 35.62 20.24
N GLU A 7 -36.85 36.75 19.67
CA GLU A 7 -36.29 36.82 18.31
C GLU A 7 -35.01 35.99 18.20
N ASP A 8 -34.13 36.08 19.20
CA ASP A 8 -32.90 35.30 19.25
C ASP A 8 -33.17 33.79 19.37
N ALA A 9 -34.17 33.39 20.16
CA ALA A 9 -34.59 32.00 20.28
C ALA A 9 -35.15 31.45 18.96
N VAL A 10 -36.00 32.23 18.26
CA VAL A 10 -36.54 31.85 16.95
C VAL A 10 -35.43 31.73 15.91
N ARG A 11 -34.48 32.67 15.87
CA ARG A 11 -33.31 32.61 15.00
C ARG A 11 -32.45 31.38 15.27
N PHE A 12 -32.21 31.06 16.54
CA PHE A 12 -31.47 29.87 16.95
C PHE A 12 -32.14 28.57 16.49
N TRP A 13 -33.46 28.45 16.67
CA TRP A 13 -34.22 27.28 16.21
C TRP A 13 -34.23 27.14 14.70
N ASN A 14 -34.40 28.23 13.96
CA ASN A 14 -34.32 28.23 12.50
C ASN A 14 -32.91 27.85 12.00
N GLN A 15 -31.85 28.39 12.62
CA GLN A 15 -30.47 28.01 12.30
C GLN A 15 -30.19 26.51 12.55
N ARG A 16 -30.77 25.93 13.60
CA ARG A 16 -30.62 24.50 13.92
C ARG A 16 -31.38 23.62 12.91
N LYS A 17 -32.57 24.05 12.51
CA LYS A 17 -33.37 23.40 11.46
C LYS A 17 -32.64 23.46 10.11
N GLU A 18 -32.11 24.62 9.75
CA GLU A 18 -31.32 24.81 8.52
C GLU A 18 -30.03 23.98 8.54
N ARG A 19 -29.28 23.97 9.65
CA ARG A 19 -28.10 23.10 9.82
C ARG A 19 -28.44 21.61 9.65
N TYR A 20 -29.60 21.17 10.10
CA TYR A 20 -30.03 19.79 9.92
C TYR A 20 -30.26 19.44 8.45
N TYR A 21 -30.95 20.31 7.71
CA TYR A 21 -31.18 20.12 6.28
C TYR A 21 -29.87 20.20 5.49
N ASP A 22 -28.97 21.10 5.87
CA ASP A 22 -27.68 21.24 5.21
C ASP A 22 -26.80 20.01 5.46
N ARG A 23 -26.73 19.51 6.71
CA ARG A 23 -26.06 18.23 7.03
C ARG A 23 -26.66 17.07 6.24
N LYS A 24 -27.99 16.99 6.10
CA LYS A 24 -28.64 15.98 5.27
C LYS A 24 -28.22 16.08 3.81
N ARG A 25 -28.21 17.27 3.22
CA ARG A 25 -27.74 17.48 1.85
C ARG A 25 -26.28 17.07 1.67
N VAL A 26 -25.40 17.46 2.59
CA VAL A 26 -23.98 17.10 2.56
C VAL A 26 -23.80 15.59 2.65
N VAL A 27 -24.50 14.91 3.58
CA VAL A 27 -24.42 13.45 3.72
C VAL A 27 -24.93 12.75 2.46
N THR A 28 -26.06 13.17 1.88
CA THR A 28 -26.59 12.59 0.64
C THR A 28 -25.65 12.80 -0.54
N SER A 29 -25.12 14.02 -0.71
CA SER A 29 -24.16 14.32 -1.77
C SER A 29 -22.87 13.51 -1.62
N ASN A 30 -22.34 13.37 -0.41
CA ASN A 30 -21.15 12.56 -0.14
C ASN A 30 -21.40 11.07 -0.40
N LYS A 31 -22.57 10.55 -0.01
CA LYS A 31 -22.97 9.16 -0.35
C LYS A 31 -23.08 8.94 -1.85
N GLN A 32 -23.65 9.89 -2.60
CA GLN A 32 -23.70 9.81 -4.07
C GLN A 32 -22.31 9.80 -4.72
N LYS A 33 -21.33 10.49 -4.11
CA LYS A 33 -19.93 10.50 -4.58
C LYS A 33 -19.11 9.30 -4.11
N GLN A 34 -19.63 8.50 -3.17
CA GLN A 34 -18.93 7.33 -2.68
C GLN A 34 -18.95 6.23 -3.74
N LYS A 35 -17.82 6.04 -4.43
CA LYS A 35 -17.67 5.02 -5.49
C LYS A 35 -17.35 3.63 -4.96
N PHE A 36 -16.77 3.54 -3.77
CA PHE A 36 -16.30 2.29 -3.17
C PHE A 36 -16.86 2.13 -1.75
N THR A 37 -17.52 1.00 -1.53
CA THR A 37 -18.01 0.59 -0.21
C THR A 37 -17.12 -0.54 0.29
N HIS A 38 -16.71 -0.49 1.55
CA HIS A 38 -15.99 -1.61 2.15
C HIS A 38 -16.97 -2.72 2.55
N THR A 39 -16.52 -3.95 2.44
CA THR A 39 -17.23 -5.20 2.72
C THR A 39 -16.83 -5.84 4.06
N ALA A 40 -16.02 -5.14 4.87
CA ALA A 40 -15.62 -5.59 6.20
C ALA A 40 -16.80 -5.78 7.18
N GLY A 41 -17.99 -5.25 6.83
CA GLY A 41 -19.19 -5.36 7.66
C GLY A 41 -18.99 -4.66 9.00
N SER A 42 -19.28 -5.37 10.10
CA SER A 42 -19.10 -4.85 11.46
C SER A 42 -17.65 -4.90 11.94
N ARG A 43 -16.73 -5.51 11.19
CA ARG A 43 -15.32 -5.59 11.58
C ARG A 43 -14.62 -4.27 11.26
N SER A 44 -13.87 -3.75 12.22
CA SER A 44 -12.97 -2.62 11.98
C SER A 44 -11.83 -3.03 11.05
N PHE A 45 -11.24 -2.07 10.33
CA PHE A 45 -10.06 -2.34 9.50
C PHE A 45 -8.88 -2.86 10.31
N ALA A 46 -8.73 -2.42 11.57
CA ALA A 46 -7.71 -2.97 12.47
C ALA A 46 -7.92 -4.47 12.73
N SER A 47 -9.16 -4.88 13.01
CA SER A 47 -9.49 -6.29 13.23
C SER A 47 -9.35 -7.15 11.97
N VAL A 48 -9.62 -6.57 10.79
CA VAL A 48 -9.38 -7.26 9.51
C VAL A 48 -7.89 -7.43 9.26
N ALA A 49 -7.09 -6.38 9.49
CA ALA A 49 -5.64 -6.44 9.34
C ALA A 49 -5.04 -7.48 10.28
N GLU A 50 -5.35 -7.42 11.58
CA GLU A 50 -4.81 -8.35 12.58
C GLU A 50 -5.10 -9.81 12.23
N ALA A 51 -6.34 -10.13 11.83
CA ALA A 51 -6.68 -11.51 11.46
C ALA A 51 -5.89 -12.01 10.24
N GLU A 52 -5.60 -11.12 9.29
CA GLU A 52 -4.79 -11.45 8.12
C GLU A 52 -3.29 -11.51 8.45
N GLU A 53 -2.79 -10.67 9.37
CA GLU A 53 -1.41 -10.76 9.87
C GLU A 53 -1.18 -12.07 10.63
N VAL A 54 -2.17 -12.53 11.40
CA VAL A 54 -2.13 -13.82 12.11
C VAL A 54 -2.15 -15.00 11.14
N SER A 55 -2.91 -14.93 10.04
CA SER A 55 -2.97 -16.01 9.05
C SER A 55 -1.75 -16.05 8.13
N SER A 56 -1.26 -14.89 7.69
CA SER A 56 -0.15 -14.76 6.75
C SER A 56 1.23 -14.74 7.41
N GLY A 57 1.30 -14.43 8.71
CA GLY A 57 2.56 -14.24 9.43
C GLY A 57 3.34 -12.99 8.99
N GLN A 58 2.75 -12.12 8.17
CA GLN A 58 3.37 -10.91 7.63
C GLN A 58 2.50 -9.69 7.92
N LYS A 59 3.14 -8.51 8.04
CA LYS A 59 2.39 -7.25 8.18
C LYS A 59 1.53 -6.97 6.96
N VAL A 60 0.27 -6.60 7.19
CA VAL A 60 -0.68 -6.31 6.12
C VAL A 60 -0.43 -4.89 5.62
N GLY A 61 -0.07 -4.79 4.35
CA GLY A 61 0.12 -3.50 3.68
C GLY A 61 -1.21 -2.77 3.43
N ARG A 62 -1.16 -1.46 3.20
CA ARG A 62 -2.36 -0.65 2.90
C ARG A 62 -3.12 -1.16 1.66
N LEU A 63 -2.41 -1.58 0.63
CA LEU A 63 -3.01 -2.13 -0.60
C LEU A 63 -3.69 -3.48 -0.33
N GLN A 64 -3.04 -4.36 0.42
CA GLN A 64 -3.58 -5.67 0.80
C GLN A 64 -4.81 -5.50 1.70
N LEU A 65 -4.76 -4.57 2.67
CA LEU A 65 -5.92 -4.23 3.50
C LEU A 65 -7.07 -3.68 2.66
N PHE A 66 -6.79 -2.79 1.70
CA PHE A 66 -7.79 -2.30 0.75
C PHE A 66 -8.42 -3.45 -0.04
N GLU A 67 -7.61 -4.41 -0.50
CA GLU A 67 -8.03 -5.60 -1.22
C GLU A 67 -9.03 -6.46 -0.42
N ILE A 68 -8.67 -6.80 0.81
CA ILE A 68 -9.48 -7.64 1.69
C ILE A 68 -10.79 -6.93 2.05
N THR A 69 -10.70 -5.63 2.32
CA THR A 69 -11.85 -4.83 2.76
C THR A 69 -12.78 -4.40 1.63
N HIS A 70 -12.39 -4.51 0.36
CA HIS A 70 -13.22 -4.09 -0.79
C HIS A 70 -13.56 -5.25 -1.75
N ARG A 71 -13.37 -6.49 -1.29
CA ARG A 71 -13.82 -7.71 -1.97
C ARG A 71 -15.09 -8.27 -1.35
N LYS A 72 -15.91 -8.91 -2.17
CA LYS A 72 -17.08 -9.68 -1.71
C LYS A 72 -16.62 -10.97 -1.00
N LYS A 73 -17.55 -11.64 -0.32
CA LYS A 73 -17.28 -12.93 0.35
C LYS A 73 -16.85 -14.03 -0.63
N ASP A 74 -17.24 -13.92 -1.89
CA ASP A 74 -16.82 -14.82 -2.98
C ASP A 74 -15.44 -14.48 -3.57
N GLY A 75 -14.77 -13.45 -3.04
CA GLY A 75 -13.47 -12.97 -3.51
C GLY A 75 -13.54 -12.06 -4.75
N SER A 76 -14.73 -11.86 -5.34
CA SER A 76 -14.88 -10.99 -6.52
C SER A 76 -14.79 -9.50 -6.14
N PRO A 77 -14.29 -8.64 -7.05
CA PRO A 77 -14.33 -7.19 -6.85
C PRO A 77 -15.76 -6.70 -6.70
N MET A 78 -15.96 -5.66 -5.87
CA MET A 78 -17.30 -5.13 -5.62
C MET A 78 -17.97 -4.59 -6.90
N THR A 79 -17.17 -3.99 -7.78
CA THR A 79 -17.54 -3.52 -9.12
C THR A 79 -16.43 -3.84 -10.12
N PHE A 80 -16.76 -3.85 -11.42
CA PHE A 80 -15.77 -4.06 -12.48
C PHE A 80 -14.67 -2.97 -12.47
N GLU A 81 -15.06 -1.70 -12.30
CA GLU A 81 -14.12 -0.58 -12.21
C GLU A 81 -13.17 -0.71 -11.01
N ALA A 82 -13.69 -1.10 -9.84
CA ALA A 82 -12.86 -1.38 -8.66
C ALA A 82 -11.86 -2.50 -8.95
N GLY A 83 -12.32 -3.57 -9.61
CA GLY A 83 -11.47 -4.69 -10.02
C GLY A 83 -10.33 -4.26 -10.92
N GLN A 84 -10.59 -3.42 -11.93
CA GLN A 84 -9.54 -2.91 -12.82
C GLN A 84 -8.50 -2.06 -12.09
N ILE A 85 -8.94 -1.16 -11.21
CA ILE A 85 -8.01 -0.32 -10.42
C ILE A 85 -7.12 -1.18 -9.52
N MET A 86 -7.70 -2.21 -8.87
CA MET A 86 -6.97 -3.12 -8.00
C MET A 86 -5.93 -3.93 -8.78
N ILE A 87 -6.33 -4.50 -9.92
CA ILE A 87 -5.43 -5.26 -10.80
C ILE A 87 -4.27 -4.38 -11.27
N ALA A 88 -4.56 -3.17 -11.75
CA ALA A 88 -3.53 -2.24 -12.22
C ALA A 88 -2.53 -1.88 -11.12
N GLN A 89 -3.00 -1.61 -9.89
CA GLN A 89 -2.12 -1.31 -8.76
C GLN A 89 -1.28 -2.52 -8.34
N MET A 90 -1.86 -3.73 -8.34
CA MET A 90 -1.11 -4.96 -8.07
C MET A 90 -0.04 -5.21 -9.13
N GLN A 91 -0.40 -5.11 -10.42
CA GLN A 91 0.54 -5.31 -11.51
C GLN A 91 1.71 -4.32 -11.44
N ALA A 92 1.43 -3.04 -11.19
CA ALA A 92 2.48 -2.03 -11.05
C ALA A 92 3.47 -2.37 -9.92
N ARG A 93 2.96 -2.76 -8.75
CA ARG A 93 3.80 -3.18 -7.62
C ARG A 93 4.58 -4.45 -7.91
N THR A 94 3.96 -5.46 -8.53
CA THR A 94 4.64 -6.71 -8.86
C THR A 94 5.75 -6.47 -9.87
N VAL A 95 5.52 -5.63 -10.89
CA VAL A 95 6.57 -5.24 -11.86
C VAL A 95 7.70 -4.51 -11.17
N GLU A 96 7.41 -3.59 -10.25
CA GLU A 96 8.42 -2.89 -9.45
C GLU A 96 9.25 -3.86 -8.61
N GLN A 97 8.62 -4.81 -7.93
CA GLN A 97 9.30 -5.84 -7.14
C GLN A 97 10.16 -6.78 -8.01
N ILE A 98 9.67 -7.16 -9.19
CA ILE A 98 10.45 -7.97 -10.14
C ILE A 98 11.70 -7.19 -10.59
N ALA A 99 11.54 -5.93 -10.97
CA ALA A 99 12.67 -5.08 -11.38
C ALA A 99 13.72 -4.90 -10.26
N GLU A 100 13.28 -4.76 -9.00
CA GLU A 100 14.21 -4.74 -7.86
C GLU A 100 14.98 -6.05 -7.68
N VAL A 101 14.30 -7.19 -7.83
CA VAL A 101 14.93 -8.52 -7.73
C VAL A 101 15.92 -8.74 -8.85
N GLU A 102 15.56 -8.38 -10.08
CA GLU A 102 16.45 -8.44 -11.26
C GLU A 102 17.71 -7.60 -11.04
N ARG A 103 17.56 -6.36 -10.58
CA ARG A 103 18.70 -5.50 -10.22
C ARG A 103 19.61 -6.12 -9.17
N LYS A 104 19.05 -6.65 -8.08
CA LYS A 104 19.85 -7.29 -7.02
C LYS A 104 20.58 -8.52 -7.54
N TYR A 105 19.95 -9.29 -8.42
CA TYR A 105 20.55 -10.46 -9.03
C TYR A 105 21.73 -10.09 -9.92
N GLU A 106 21.59 -9.05 -10.75
CA GLU A 106 22.69 -8.54 -11.59
C GLU A 106 23.85 -8.01 -10.75
N GLU A 107 23.56 -7.26 -9.68
CA GLU A 107 24.58 -6.75 -8.75
C GLU A 107 25.36 -7.90 -8.10
N LEU A 108 24.67 -8.94 -7.64
CA LEU A 108 25.29 -10.13 -7.09
C LEU A 108 26.17 -10.85 -8.13
N GLN A 109 25.73 -10.95 -9.38
CA GLN A 109 26.53 -11.54 -10.46
C GLN A 109 27.81 -10.72 -10.73
N GLN A 110 27.72 -9.39 -10.69
CA GLN A 110 28.88 -8.52 -10.85
C GLN A 110 29.88 -8.69 -9.70
N GLN A 111 29.40 -8.75 -8.45
CA GLN A 111 30.24 -9.00 -7.28
C GLN A 111 30.98 -10.34 -7.39
N LEU A 112 30.27 -11.43 -7.73
CA LEU A 112 30.87 -12.75 -7.93
C LEU A 112 31.95 -12.75 -9.02
N ARG A 113 31.74 -12.03 -10.13
CA ARG A 113 32.75 -11.89 -11.19
C ARG A 113 33.97 -11.09 -10.72
N ALA A 114 33.75 -9.99 -10.01
CA ALA A 114 34.83 -9.16 -9.47
C ALA A 114 35.69 -9.93 -8.44
N ASP A 115 35.04 -10.69 -7.55
CA ASP A 115 35.71 -11.55 -6.57
C ASP A 115 36.50 -12.68 -7.23
N ALA A 116 35.95 -13.28 -8.30
CA ALA A 116 36.67 -14.28 -9.08
C ALA A 116 37.89 -13.68 -9.80
N ALA A 117 37.78 -12.49 -10.36
CA ALA A 117 38.87 -11.79 -11.04
C ALA A 117 39.98 -11.40 -10.06
N THR A 118 39.63 -10.86 -8.89
CA THR A 118 40.60 -10.52 -7.83
C THR A 118 41.33 -11.76 -7.33
N ARG A 119 40.62 -12.87 -7.06
CA ARG A 119 41.27 -14.14 -6.67
C ARG A 119 42.21 -14.67 -7.76
N LYS A 120 41.79 -14.63 -9.03
CA LYS A 120 42.65 -15.04 -10.16
C LYS A 120 43.91 -14.17 -10.27
N ALA A 121 43.78 -12.85 -10.13
CA ALA A 121 44.92 -11.94 -10.16
C ALA A 121 45.91 -12.20 -9.02
N VAL A 122 45.40 -12.46 -7.80
CA VAL A 122 46.25 -12.82 -6.64
C VAL A 122 46.99 -14.13 -6.87
N VAL A 123 46.34 -15.14 -7.45
CA VAL A 123 47.00 -16.41 -7.80
C VAL A 123 48.07 -16.20 -8.87
N ALA A 124 47.74 -15.48 -9.95
CA ALA A 124 48.70 -15.19 -11.02
C ALA A 124 49.93 -14.40 -10.53
N ALA A 125 49.73 -13.44 -9.61
CA ALA A 125 50.82 -12.69 -9.00
C ALA A 125 51.74 -13.62 -8.18
N ARG A 126 51.17 -14.54 -7.39
CA ARG A 126 51.95 -15.53 -6.62
C ARG A 126 52.72 -16.49 -7.53
N GLU A 127 52.13 -16.93 -8.64
CA GLU A 127 52.80 -17.80 -9.63
C GLU A 127 53.93 -17.06 -10.38
N ALA A 128 53.74 -15.78 -10.71
CA ALA A 128 54.77 -14.95 -11.32
C ALA A 128 55.95 -14.70 -10.37
N GLU A 129 55.68 -14.46 -9.10
CA GLU A 129 56.71 -14.28 -8.06
C GLU A 129 57.49 -15.60 -7.81
N ALA A 130 56.80 -16.73 -7.78
CA ALA A 130 57.43 -18.05 -7.65
C ALA A 130 58.31 -18.41 -8.86
N THR A 131 57.89 -18.04 -10.08
CA THR A 131 58.67 -18.29 -11.29
C THR A 131 59.90 -17.38 -11.41
N SER A 132 59.85 -16.14 -10.89
CA SER A 132 61.05 -15.28 -10.85
C SER A 132 62.09 -15.75 -9.82
N MET A 133 61.67 -16.28 -8.65
CA MET A 133 62.58 -16.82 -7.63
C MET A 133 63.30 -18.12 -8.06
N VAL A 134 62.75 -18.88 -9.01
CA VAL A 134 63.36 -20.13 -9.52
C VAL A 134 64.31 -19.87 -10.70
N ALA A 135 64.27 -18.68 -11.29
CA ALA A 135 65.10 -18.31 -12.44
C ALA A 135 66.40 -17.56 -12.08
N GLU A 136 66.57 -17.16 -10.81
CA GLU A 136 67.88 -16.78 -10.21
C GLU A 136 68.63 -18.01 -9.69
#